data_AF-A0A3L7XPD1-F1
#
_entry.id   AF-A0A3L7XPD1-F1
#
_cell.length_a   1.000
_cell.length_b   1.000
_cell.length_c   1.000
_cell.angle_alpha   90.00
_cell.angle_beta   90.00
_cell.angle_gamma   90.00
#
_symmetry.space_group_name_H-M   'P 1'
#
loop_
_entity.id
_entity.type
_entity.pdbx_description
1 polymer ?
#
loop_
_entity_poly.entity_id
_entity_poly.type
_entity_poly.pdbx_seq_one_letter_code
_entity_poly.pdbx_strand_id
1 'polypeptide(L)'
;MRNMIALRLIAGVAAGLLLNALADHWPERRWGAAARVTPQPLRRVLVLLATGGAALGLQQLGQPPAAHLLHMALLFCLLLAGVIDWEQRLLPDPLLLLAAGIALLLAALRAGNPAPAVMGAIVAGGCMLAAYAGGRCYAGAHAPPALGFGDVKLAAVLGLALGVQAALPALLAGVLLAGAVALFLRVARGRHRGVFMPYAPWLLLGALPALLR
;
A
#
# COMPACT_ATOMS: atom_id res chain seq x y z
N MET A 1 -6.71 11.89 27.76
CA MET A 1 -5.78 12.01 26.60
C MET A 1 -4.60 11.03 26.69
N ARG A 2 -3.83 11.00 27.79
CA ARG A 2 -2.63 10.12 27.94
C ARG A 2 -2.93 8.62 27.77
N ASN A 3 -4.03 8.12 28.34
CA ASN A 3 -4.41 6.70 28.25
C ASN A 3 -4.80 6.26 26.83
N MET A 4 -5.39 7.16 26.02
CA MET A 4 -5.75 6.84 24.63
C MET A 4 -4.52 6.75 23.73
N ILE A 5 -3.53 7.62 23.93
CA ILE A 5 -2.26 7.58 23.19
C ILE A 5 -1.53 6.27 23.50
N ALA A 6 -1.45 5.88 24.78
CA ALA A 6 -0.84 4.62 25.18
C ALA A 6 -1.54 3.40 24.56
N LEU A 7 -2.88 3.37 24.59
CA LEU A 7 -3.66 2.28 23.99
C LEU A 7 -3.42 2.17 22.47
N ARG A 8 -3.42 3.29 21.75
CA ARG A 8 -3.13 3.32 20.31
C ARG A 8 -1.73 2.84 20.00
N LEU A 9 -0.74 3.25 20.79
CA LEU A 9 0.64 2.80 20.64
C LEU A 9 0.76 1.29 20.85
N ILE A 10 0.15 0.76 21.92
CA ILE A 10 0.14 -0.68 22.21
C ILE A 10 -0.52 -1.46 21.06
N ALA A 11 -1.68 -0.99 20.58
CA ALA A 11 -2.36 -1.61 19.44
C ALA A 11 -1.50 -1.57 18.17
N GLY A 12 -0.83 -0.45 17.89
CA GLY A 12 0.09 -0.31 16.76
C GLY A 12 1.29 -1.26 16.86
N VAL A 13 1.91 -1.37 18.04
CA VAL A 13 3.01 -2.31 18.27
C VAL A 13 2.55 -3.76 18.12
N ALA A 14 1.41 -4.13 18.70
CA ALA A 14 0.83 -5.47 18.55
C ALA A 14 0.54 -5.80 17.07
N ALA A 15 -0.04 -4.85 16.34
CA ALA A 15 -0.25 -4.96 14.89
C ALA A 15 1.07 -5.12 14.14
N GLY A 16 2.13 -4.37 14.48
CA GLY A 16 3.44 -4.51 13.87
C GLY A 16 4.11 -5.86 14.14
N LEU A 17 3.95 -6.43 15.34
CA LEU A 17 4.42 -7.77 15.66
C LEU A 17 3.67 -8.83 14.83
N LEU A 18 2.34 -8.72 14.76
CA LEU A 18 1.52 -9.63 13.97
C LEU A 18 1.83 -9.53 12.47
N LEU A 19 2.00 -8.33 11.94
CA LEU A 19 2.33 -8.09 10.54
C LEU A 19 3.67 -8.73 10.18
N ASN A 20 4.69 -8.54 11.04
CA ASN A 20 5.98 -9.21 10.87
C ASN A 20 5.84 -10.74 10.89
N ALA A 21 5.05 -11.29 11.82
CA ALA A 21 4.82 -12.72 11.88
C ALA A 21 4.12 -13.25 10.62
N LEU A 22 3.08 -12.56 10.13
CA LEU A 22 2.37 -12.95 8.90
C LEU A 22 3.26 -12.84 7.66
N ALA A 23 4.08 -11.80 7.56
CA ALA A 23 5.04 -11.65 6.48
C ALA A 23 6.10 -12.78 6.50
N ASP A 24 6.60 -13.15 7.69
CA ASP A 24 7.56 -14.24 7.85
C ASP A 24 6.97 -15.63 7.47
N HIS A 25 5.66 -15.83 7.64
CA HIS A 25 4.96 -17.07 7.28
C HIS A 25 4.32 -17.04 5.89
N TRP A 26 4.45 -15.93 5.14
CA TRP A 26 3.81 -15.82 3.84
C TRP A 26 4.46 -16.77 2.83
N PRO A 27 3.70 -17.67 2.16
CA PRO A 27 4.27 -18.69 1.30
C PRO A 27 5.03 -18.05 0.14
N GLU A 28 6.32 -18.41 0.01
CA GLU A 28 7.17 -17.93 -1.07
C GLU A 28 6.65 -18.43 -2.44
N ARG A 29 6.06 -17.55 -3.25
CA ARG A 29 5.63 -17.86 -4.62
C ARG A 29 6.49 -17.13 -5.66
N ARG A 30 7.46 -17.87 -6.21
CA ARG A 30 8.16 -17.78 -7.51
C ARG A 30 8.23 -16.40 -8.23
N TRP A 31 9.35 -15.70 -8.02
CA TRP A 31 10.35 -15.41 -9.06
C TRP A 31 11.74 -15.51 -8.42
N GLY A 32 12.69 -16.12 -9.15
CA GLY A 32 13.90 -16.75 -8.62
C GLY A 32 14.71 -15.96 -7.59
N ALA A 33 15.06 -16.65 -6.50
CA ALA A 33 16.36 -16.60 -5.82
C ALA A 33 17.00 -15.21 -5.49
N ALA A 34 16.19 -14.16 -5.34
CA ALA A 34 16.62 -12.87 -4.76
C ALA A 34 15.67 -12.41 -3.62
N ALA A 35 14.94 -13.37 -3.03
CA ALA A 35 14.02 -13.14 -1.93
C ALA A 35 14.78 -12.96 -0.60
N ARG A 36 15.12 -11.70 -0.33
CA ARG A 36 15.38 -11.03 0.97
C ARG A 36 16.47 -9.97 0.77
N VAL A 37 16.08 -8.80 0.28
CA VAL A 37 16.99 -7.64 0.11
C VAL A 37 17.22 -6.89 1.42
N THR A 38 16.41 -7.12 2.46
CA THR A 38 16.61 -6.48 3.78
C THR A 38 17.06 -7.48 4.83
N PRO A 39 17.98 -7.08 5.74
CA PRO A 39 18.17 -7.81 6.98
C PRO A 39 16.83 -7.90 7.70
N GLN A 40 16.39 -9.12 8.03
CA GLN A 40 15.18 -9.37 8.83
C GLN A 40 15.02 -8.46 10.07
N PRO A 41 16.08 -8.09 10.83
CA PRO A 41 15.91 -7.16 11.96
C PRO A 41 15.52 -5.74 11.53
N LEU A 42 16.07 -5.22 10.44
CA LEU A 42 15.75 -3.87 9.96
C LEU A 42 14.29 -3.80 9.50
N ARG A 43 13.83 -4.79 8.75
CA ARG A 43 12.43 -4.88 8.33
C ARG A 43 11.49 -4.89 9.54
N ARG A 44 11.79 -5.69 10.57
CA ARG A 44 10.98 -5.76 11.80
C ARG A 44 10.83 -4.39 12.46
N VAL A 45 11.93 -3.67 12.61
CA VAL A 45 11.93 -2.31 13.18
C VAL A 45 11.12 -1.35 12.31
N LEU A 46 11.33 -1.36 10.99
CA LEU A 46 10.59 -0.48 10.07
C LEU A 46 9.08 -0.75 10.11
N VAL A 47 8.66 -2.01 10.16
CA VAL A 47 7.24 -2.39 10.29
C VAL A 47 6.66 -1.91 11.62
N LEU A 48 7.38 -2.06 12.73
CA LEU A 48 6.95 -1.58 14.04
C LEU A 48 6.82 -0.04 14.07
N LEU A 49 7.78 0.66 13.48
CA LEU A 49 7.73 2.12 13.37
C LEU A 49 6.57 2.56 12.47
N ALA A 50 6.34 1.89 11.35
CA ALA A 50 5.24 2.22 10.44
C ALA A 50 3.87 1.98 11.08
N THR A 51 3.65 0.85 11.73
CA THR A 51 2.38 0.50 12.39
C THR A 51 2.13 1.35 13.65
N GLY A 52 3.17 1.57 14.48
CA GLY A 52 3.10 2.46 15.63
C GLY A 52 2.84 3.92 15.22
N GLY A 53 3.56 4.41 14.20
CA GLY A 53 3.38 5.75 13.64
C GLY A 53 1.99 5.94 13.03
N ALA A 54 1.49 4.96 12.27
CA ALA A 54 0.14 5.00 11.70
C ALA A 54 -0.95 5.01 12.79
N ALA A 55 -0.79 4.21 13.85
CA ALA A 55 -1.73 4.18 14.96
C ALA A 55 -1.79 5.52 15.74
N LEU A 56 -0.65 6.20 15.88
CA LEU A 56 -0.58 7.52 16.49
C LEU A 56 -1.11 8.63 15.57
N GLY A 57 -0.77 8.56 14.28
CA GLY A 57 -1.10 9.56 13.27
C GLY A 57 -2.56 9.55 12.84
N LEU A 58 -3.36 8.57 13.28
CA LEU A 58 -4.75 8.44 12.89
C LEU A 58 -5.66 9.49 13.56
N GLN A 59 -6.22 10.39 12.75
CA GLN A 59 -7.02 11.56 13.18
C GLN A 59 -8.53 11.35 13.08
N GLN A 60 -9.01 10.17 13.48
CA GLN A 60 -10.42 9.76 13.34
C GLN A 60 -11.32 10.23 14.51
N LEU A 61 -11.32 11.53 14.83
CA LEU A 61 -12.20 12.05 15.89
C LEU A 61 -13.69 11.94 15.50
N GLY A 62 -14.52 11.42 16.40
CA GLY A 62 -15.98 11.36 16.23
C GLY A 62 -16.53 10.22 15.36
N GLN A 63 -15.69 9.32 14.87
CA GLN A 63 -16.10 8.15 14.07
C GLN A 63 -16.60 7.00 14.96
N PRO A 64 -17.56 6.18 14.49
CA PRO A 64 -18.04 5.03 15.25
C PRO A 64 -16.91 4.01 15.46
N PRO A 65 -16.90 3.26 16.58
CA PRO A 65 -15.82 2.33 16.91
C PRO A 65 -15.62 1.25 15.84
N ALA A 66 -16.69 0.81 15.19
CA ALA A 66 -16.62 -0.14 14.07
C ALA A 66 -15.84 0.43 12.86
N ALA A 67 -16.06 1.69 12.49
CA ALA A 67 -15.33 2.34 11.41
C ALA A 67 -13.83 2.48 11.75
N HIS A 68 -13.52 2.76 13.01
CA HIS A 68 -12.13 2.81 13.48
C HIS A 68 -11.42 1.45 13.34
N LEU A 69 -12.06 0.36 13.76
CA LEU A 69 -11.52 -0.99 13.63
C LEU A 69 -11.31 -1.40 12.17
N LEU A 70 -12.29 -1.13 11.31
CA LEU A 70 -12.17 -1.40 9.88
C LEU A 70 -11.03 -0.59 9.24
N HIS A 71 -10.87 0.68 9.63
CA HIS A 71 -9.77 1.49 9.13
C HIS A 71 -8.39 0.97 9.59
N MET A 72 -8.27 0.51 10.83
CA MET A 72 -7.06 -0.16 11.31
C MET A 72 -6.80 -1.47 10.55
N ALA A 73 -7.83 -2.27 10.30
CA ALA A 73 -7.71 -3.49 9.50
C ALA A 73 -7.29 -3.20 8.06
N LEU A 74 -7.81 -2.12 7.46
CA LEU A 74 -7.42 -1.66 6.12
C LEU A 74 -5.94 -1.27 6.09
N LEU A 75 -5.50 -0.41 7.01
CA LEU A 75 -4.08 -0.01 7.10
C LEU A 75 -3.18 -1.22 7.31
N PHE A 76 -3.59 -2.18 8.15
CA PHE A 76 -2.87 -3.42 8.35
C PHE A 76 -2.71 -4.22 7.05
N CYS A 77 -3.80 -4.41 6.29
CA CYS A 77 -3.75 -5.14 5.02
C CYS A 77 -2.85 -4.45 4.00
N LEU A 78 -2.95 -3.11 3.89
CA LEU A 78 -2.14 -2.31 2.97
C LEU A 78 -0.66 -2.36 3.34
N LEU A 79 -0.31 -2.21 4.62
CA LEU A 79 1.07 -2.32 5.09
C LEU A 79 1.63 -3.72 4.87
N LEU A 80 0.85 -4.78 5.14
CA LEU A 80 1.26 -6.16 4.87
C LEU A 80 1.51 -6.37 3.37
N ALA A 81 0.63 -5.86 2.50
CA ALA A 81 0.81 -5.91 1.06
C ALA A 81 2.09 -5.19 0.61
N GLY A 82 2.38 -4.03 1.20
CA GLY A 82 3.63 -3.29 0.94
C GLY A 82 4.88 -4.04 1.38
N VAL A 83 4.85 -4.72 2.53
CA VAL A 83 5.97 -5.55 3.00
C VAL A 83 6.18 -6.75 2.07
N ILE A 84 5.11 -7.45 1.69
CA ILE A 84 5.18 -8.59 0.76
C ILE A 84 5.69 -8.13 -0.61
N ASP A 85 5.24 -6.97 -1.12
CA ASP A 85 5.76 -6.42 -2.37
C ASP A 85 7.25 -6.06 -2.25
N TRP A 86 7.67 -5.45 -1.14
CA TRP A 86 9.08 -5.11 -0.92
C TRP A 86 10.00 -6.35 -0.89
N GLU A 87 9.53 -7.45 -0.32
CA GLU A 87 10.32 -8.68 -0.19
C GLU A 87 10.23 -9.60 -1.41
N GLN A 88 9.03 -9.76 -1.97
CA GLN A 88 8.69 -10.78 -2.96
C GLN A 88 8.28 -10.19 -4.31
N ARG A 89 8.12 -8.86 -4.42
CA ARG A 89 7.66 -8.15 -5.64
C ARG A 89 6.33 -8.69 -6.15
N LEU A 90 5.47 -9.00 -5.19
CA LEU A 90 4.18 -9.63 -5.40
C LEU A 90 3.14 -8.91 -4.53
N LEU A 91 2.00 -8.59 -5.14
CA LEU A 91 0.80 -8.16 -4.42
C LEU A 91 -0.23 -9.29 -4.42
N PRO A 92 -0.50 -9.93 -3.26
CA PRO A 92 -1.42 -11.05 -3.21
C PRO A 92 -2.87 -10.64 -3.45
N ASP A 93 -3.51 -11.27 -4.44
CA ASP A 93 -4.91 -11.03 -4.79
C ASP A 93 -5.89 -11.23 -3.60
N PRO A 94 -5.78 -12.28 -2.77
CA PRO A 94 -6.68 -12.42 -1.62
C PRO A 94 -6.56 -11.28 -0.61
N LEU A 95 -5.33 -10.76 -0.42
CA LEU A 95 -5.07 -9.65 0.50
C LEU A 95 -5.63 -8.34 -0.04
N LEU A 96 -5.45 -8.08 -1.34
CA LEU A 96 -6.04 -6.90 -1.99
C LEU A 96 -7.57 -6.97 -2.02
N LEU A 97 -8.16 -8.14 -2.25
CA LEU A 97 -9.61 -8.33 -2.22
C LEU A 97 -10.18 -8.10 -0.82
N LEU A 98 -9.50 -8.59 0.23
CA LEU A 98 -9.86 -8.31 1.61
C LEU A 98 -9.81 -6.81 1.90
N ALA A 99 -8.72 -6.13 1.51
CA ALA A 99 -8.58 -4.69 1.67
C ALA A 99 -9.67 -3.91 0.91
N ALA A 100 -10.02 -4.33 -0.30
CA ALA A 100 -11.12 -3.74 -1.09
C ALA A 100 -12.47 -3.87 -0.36
N GLY A 101 -12.78 -5.06 0.17
CA GLY A 101 -14.00 -5.31 0.93
C GLY A 101 -14.08 -4.45 2.18
N ILE A 102 -12.98 -4.34 2.93
CA ILE A 102 -12.90 -3.46 4.11
C ILE A 102 -13.10 -1.99 3.72
N ALA A 103 -12.45 -1.51 2.66
CA ALA A 103 -12.59 -0.14 2.18
C ALA A 103 -14.03 0.18 1.75
N LEU A 104 -14.69 -0.76 1.07
CA LEU A 104 -16.09 -0.60 0.67
C LEU A 104 -17.05 -0.57 1.87
N LEU A 105 -16.86 -1.46 2.85
CA LEU A 105 -17.62 -1.45 4.09
C LEU A 105 -17.43 -0.13 4.86
N LEU A 106 -16.19 0.35 4.92
CA LEU A 106 -15.85 1.61 5.57
C LEU A 106 -16.54 2.80 4.88
N ALA A 107 -16.56 2.83 3.54
CA ALA A 107 -17.27 3.84 2.79
C ALA A 107 -18.78 3.82 3.07
N ALA A 108 -19.39 2.64 3.10
CA ALA A 108 -20.80 2.47 3.44
C ALA A 108 -21.11 2.93 4.87
N LEU A 109 -20.26 2.61 5.84
CA LEU A 109 -20.43 3.00 7.25
C LEU A 109 -20.26 4.50 7.49
N ARG A 110 -19.33 5.17 6.78
CA ARG A 110 -19.06 6.60 6.98
C ARG A 110 -20.05 7.52 6.26
N ALA A 111 -20.38 7.18 5.01
CA ALA A 111 -21.12 8.06 4.12
C ALA A 111 -22.54 7.57 3.81
N GLY A 112 -22.90 6.35 4.23
CA GLY A 112 -24.19 5.72 3.90
C GLY A 112 -24.33 5.30 2.42
N ASN A 113 -23.47 5.80 1.53
CA ASN A 113 -23.47 5.51 0.11
C ASN A 113 -22.05 5.16 -0.37
N PRO A 114 -21.79 3.93 -0.85
CA PRO A 114 -20.48 3.52 -1.35
C PRO A 114 -20.17 4.00 -2.77
N ALA A 115 -21.12 4.60 -3.51
CA ALA A 115 -20.91 5.01 -4.90
C ALA A 115 -19.69 5.93 -5.14
N PRO A 116 -19.41 6.93 -4.28
CA PRO A 116 -18.21 7.76 -4.43
C PRO A 116 -16.90 6.97 -4.26
N ALA A 117 -16.88 5.97 -3.39
CA ALA A 117 -15.74 5.08 -3.20
C ALA A 117 -15.53 4.20 -4.44
N VAL A 118 -16.61 3.63 -4.99
CA VAL A 118 -16.56 2.85 -6.24
C VAL A 118 -16.05 3.72 -7.39
N MET A 119 -16.51 4.97 -7.49
CA MET A 119 -15.99 5.92 -8.48
C MET A 119 -14.50 6.19 -8.26
N GLY A 120 -14.07 6.34 -7.00
CA GLY A 120 -12.66 6.42 -6.61
C GLY A 120 -11.86 5.24 -7.15
N ALA A 121 -12.36 4.02 -6.99
CA ALA A 121 -11.73 2.80 -7.48
C ALA A 121 -11.59 2.78 -9.01
N ILE A 122 -12.67 3.14 -9.71
CA ILE A 122 -12.71 3.19 -11.18
C ILE A 122 -11.71 4.22 -11.71
N VAL A 123 -11.71 5.43 -11.14
CA VAL A 123 -10.82 6.50 -11.60
C VAL A 123 -9.37 6.19 -11.25
N ALA A 124 -9.07 5.85 -10.00
CA ALA A 124 -7.71 5.56 -9.55
C ALA A 124 -7.12 4.32 -10.24
N GLY A 125 -7.89 3.23 -10.27
CA GLY A 125 -7.52 2.01 -10.98
C GLY A 125 -7.43 2.22 -12.48
N GLY A 126 -8.34 2.98 -13.08
CA GLY A 126 -8.34 3.32 -14.51
C GLY A 126 -7.13 4.15 -14.92
N CYS A 127 -6.77 5.18 -14.15
CA CYS A 127 -5.54 5.96 -14.37
C CYS A 127 -4.30 5.06 -14.32
N MET A 128 -4.22 4.17 -13.33
CA MET A 128 -3.08 3.27 -13.20
C MET A 128 -3.07 2.19 -14.29
N LEU A 129 -4.24 1.73 -14.73
CA LEU A 129 -4.39 0.82 -15.86
C LEU A 129 -3.93 1.48 -17.16
N ALA A 130 -4.27 2.75 -17.38
CA ALA A 130 -3.81 3.52 -18.53
C ALA A 130 -2.27 3.67 -18.50
N ALA A 131 -1.68 3.95 -17.33
CA ALA A 131 -0.23 4.00 -17.17
C ALA A 131 0.43 2.63 -17.44
N TYR A 132 -0.14 1.55 -16.92
CA TYR A 132 0.30 0.17 -17.18
C TYR A 132 0.26 -0.17 -18.67
N ALA A 133 -0.87 0.09 -19.34
CA ALA A 133 -1.07 -0.21 -20.75
C ALA A 133 -0.18 0.67 -21.65
N GLY A 134 -0.07 1.97 -21.36
CA GLY A 134 0.80 2.89 -22.07
C GLY A 134 2.28 2.50 -21.94
N GLY A 135 2.71 2.13 -20.74
CA GLY A 135 4.07 1.63 -20.49
C GLY A 135 4.36 0.33 -21.25
N ARG A 136 3.42 -0.61 -21.28
CA ARG A 136 3.51 -1.86 -22.07
C ARG A 136 3.57 -1.59 -23.57
N CYS A 137 2.77 -0.65 -24.07
CA CYS A 137 2.76 -0.24 -25.47
C CYS A 137 4.10 0.40 -25.87
N TYR A 138 4.61 1.32 -25.05
CA TYR A 138 5.89 2.00 -25.30
C TYR A 138 7.10 1.05 -25.23
N ALA A 139 7.16 0.19 -24.22
CA ALA A 139 8.28 -0.72 -24.02
C ALA A 139 8.26 -1.92 -25.00
N GLY A 140 7.11 -2.20 -25.61
CA GLY A 140 6.89 -3.38 -26.45
C GLY A 140 6.48 -4.61 -25.63
N ALA A 141 5.76 -5.54 -26.28
CA ALA A 141 5.15 -6.70 -25.61
C ALA A 141 6.14 -7.64 -24.91
N HIS A 142 7.39 -7.65 -25.36
CA HIS A 142 8.47 -8.51 -24.87
C HIS A 142 9.35 -7.87 -23.79
N ALA A 143 9.20 -6.56 -23.53
CA ALA A 143 9.95 -5.91 -22.48
C ALA A 143 9.31 -6.20 -21.10
N PRO A 144 10.14 -6.35 -20.05
CA PRO A 144 9.63 -6.44 -18.69
C PRO A 144 8.83 -5.16 -18.37
N PRO A 145 7.61 -5.29 -17.84
CA PRO A 145 6.78 -4.13 -17.56
C PRO A 145 7.43 -3.26 -16.48
N ALA A 146 7.32 -1.94 -16.63
CA ALA A 146 7.80 -0.99 -15.61
C ALA A 146 6.88 -0.95 -14.38
N LEU A 147 5.61 -1.29 -14.56
CA LEU A 147 4.56 -1.30 -13.54
C LEU A 147 3.85 -2.65 -13.56
N GLY A 148 3.56 -3.22 -12.39
CA GLY A 148 2.84 -4.49 -12.29
C GLY A 148 1.33 -4.31 -12.38
N PHE A 149 0.61 -5.32 -12.84
CA PHE A 149 -0.86 -5.30 -12.75
C PHE A 149 -1.36 -5.31 -11.30
N GLY A 150 -0.55 -5.81 -10.36
CA GLY A 150 -0.82 -5.67 -8.92
C GLY A 150 -0.96 -4.21 -8.49
N ASP A 151 -0.13 -3.31 -9.02
CA ASP A 151 -0.17 -1.88 -8.69
C ASP A 151 -1.46 -1.22 -9.18
N VAL A 152 -2.02 -1.69 -10.29
CA VAL A 152 -3.33 -1.28 -10.80
C VAL A 152 -4.44 -1.67 -9.82
N LYS A 153 -4.39 -2.91 -9.31
CA LYS A 153 -5.35 -3.38 -8.30
C LYS A 153 -5.21 -2.58 -7.02
N LEU A 154 -3.98 -2.34 -6.55
CA LEU A 154 -3.71 -1.52 -5.38
C LEU A 154 -4.26 -0.10 -5.54
N ALA A 155 -4.06 0.53 -6.71
CA ALA A 155 -4.63 1.84 -7.01
C ALA A 155 -6.16 1.84 -6.92
N ALA A 156 -6.84 0.79 -7.37
CA ALA A 156 -8.28 0.64 -7.20
C ALA A 156 -8.68 0.52 -5.71
N VAL A 157 -7.94 -0.24 -4.90
CA VAL A 157 -8.18 -0.33 -3.44
C VAL A 157 -7.97 1.03 -2.76
N LEU A 158 -6.92 1.77 -3.12
CA LEU A 158 -6.70 3.13 -2.61
C LEU A 158 -7.80 4.08 -3.06
N GLY A 159 -8.32 3.91 -4.28
CA GLY A 159 -9.51 4.59 -4.79
C GLY A 159 -10.76 4.32 -3.95
N LEU A 160 -11.02 3.06 -3.56
CA LEU A 160 -12.10 2.72 -2.65
C LEU A 160 -11.93 3.38 -1.28
N ALA A 161 -10.70 3.39 -0.76
CA ALA A 161 -10.40 3.89 0.58
C ALA A 161 -10.49 5.41 0.68
N LEU A 162 -10.04 6.12 -0.35
CA LEU A 162 -9.84 7.57 -0.34
C LEU A 162 -10.87 8.35 -1.16
N GLY A 163 -11.58 7.69 -2.07
CA GLY A 163 -12.40 8.35 -3.09
C GLY A 163 -11.55 9.08 -4.13
N VAL A 164 -12.20 9.62 -5.17
CA VAL A 164 -11.52 10.24 -6.32
C VAL A 164 -10.60 11.40 -5.90
N GLN A 165 -11.11 12.29 -5.04
CA GLN A 165 -10.47 13.56 -4.70
C GLN A 165 -9.12 13.37 -4.00
N ALA A 166 -9.02 12.38 -3.11
CA ALA A 166 -7.80 12.11 -2.38
C ALA A 166 -6.94 11.00 -3.03
N ALA A 167 -7.52 10.07 -3.78
CA ALA A 167 -6.77 8.98 -4.41
C ALA A 167 -5.82 9.46 -5.50
N LEU A 168 -6.25 10.39 -6.38
CA LEU A 168 -5.41 10.89 -7.47
C LEU A 168 -4.13 11.60 -6.99
N PRO A 169 -4.19 12.61 -6.10
CA PRO A 169 -2.97 13.26 -5.61
C PRO A 169 -2.09 12.29 -4.80
N ALA A 170 -2.69 11.35 -4.05
CA ALA A 170 -1.96 10.30 -3.35
C ALA A 170 -1.16 9.39 -4.29
N LEU A 171 -1.80 8.91 -5.36
CA LEU A 171 -1.15 8.07 -6.36
C LEU A 171 -0.07 8.84 -7.11
N LEU A 172 -0.34 10.09 -7.49
CA LEU A 172 0.66 10.95 -8.13
C LEU A 172 1.88 11.14 -7.22
N ALA A 173 1.67 11.45 -5.94
CA ALA A 173 2.77 11.56 -4.98
C ALA A 173 3.57 10.25 -4.89
N GLY A 174 2.90 9.11 -4.83
CA GLY A 174 3.56 7.80 -4.80
C GLY A 174 4.36 7.48 -6.07
N VAL A 175 3.79 7.78 -7.23
CA VAL A 175 4.44 7.62 -8.55
C VAL A 175 5.70 8.50 -8.64
N LEU A 176 5.61 9.75 -8.19
CA LEU A 176 6.73 10.68 -8.17
C LEU A 176 7.83 10.22 -7.20
N LEU A 177 7.47 9.72 -6.01
CA LEU A 177 8.43 9.15 -5.06
C LEU A 177 9.15 7.93 -5.65
N ALA A 178 8.40 7.01 -6.25
CA ALA A 178 8.96 5.84 -6.92
C ALA A 178 9.91 6.26 -8.05
N GLY A 179 9.51 7.23 -8.88
CA GLY A 179 10.31 7.77 -9.97
C GLY A 179 11.59 8.45 -9.48
N ALA A 180 11.52 9.26 -8.42
CA ALA A 180 12.67 9.93 -7.83
C ALA A 180 13.68 8.92 -7.28
N VAL A 181 13.22 7.88 -6.57
CA VAL A 181 14.09 6.82 -6.04
C VAL A 181 14.68 5.98 -7.17
N ALA A 182 13.89 5.63 -8.19
CA ALA A 182 14.38 4.91 -9.36
C ALA A 182 15.45 5.71 -10.12
N LEU A 183 15.27 7.03 -10.27
CA LEU A 183 16.24 7.93 -10.88
C LEU A 183 17.51 8.02 -10.05
N PHE A 184 17.38 8.22 -8.73
CA PHE A 184 18.51 8.26 -7.81
C PHE A 184 19.34 6.97 -7.87
N LEU A 185 18.68 5.80 -7.80
CA LEU A 185 19.35 4.51 -7.89
C LEU A 185 20.06 4.33 -9.23
N ARG A 186 19.46 4.78 -10.34
CA ARG A 186 20.07 4.73 -11.67
C ARG A 186 21.30 5.62 -11.79
N VAL A 187 21.29 6.80 -11.19
CA VAL A 187 22.44 7.71 -11.17
C VAL A 187 23.54 7.18 -10.25
N ALA A 188 23.18 6.70 -9.05
CA ALA A 188 24.14 6.26 -8.04
C ALA A 188 24.80 4.90 -8.34
N ARG A 189 24.09 3.96 -8.96
CA ARG A 189 24.55 2.57 -9.16
C ARG A 189 24.83 2.19 -10.62
N GLY A 190 24.69 3.13 -11.56
CA GLY A 190 24.90 2.86 -12.98
C GLY A 190 23.89 1.89 -13.60
N ARG A 191 24.24 1.29 -14.75
CA ARG A 191 23.35 0.54 -15.65
C ARG A 191 23.04 -0.90 -15.19
N HIS A 192 22.72 -1.15 -13.92
CA HIS A 192 22.17 -2.45 -13.54
C HIS A 192 20.75 -2.59 -14.10
N ARG A 193 20.67 -3.23 -15.27
CA ARG A 193 19.42 -3.55 -15.98
C ARG A 193 18.74 -4.74 -15.30
N GLY A 194 17.46 -4.63 -15.00
CA GLY A 194 16.57 -5.79 -14.82
C GLY A 194 16.00 -6.05 -13.44
N VAL A 195 16.27 -5.21 -12.43
CA VAL A 195 15.71 -5.42 -11.08
C VAL A 195 14.37 -4.68 -10.98
N PHE A 196 13.25 -5.41 -11.07
CA PHE A 196 11.88 -4.90 -11.01
C PHE A 196 11.56 -4.24 -9.66
N MET A 197 11.73 -2.92 -9.53
CA MET A 197 11.58 -2.23 -8.24
C MET A 197 10.16 -2.41 -7.66
N PRO A 198 10.02 -2.75 -6.36
CA PRO A 198 8.71 -2.81 -5.71
C PRO A 198 8.07 -1.42 -5.73
N TYR A 199 6.91 -1.31 -6.37
CA TYR A 199 6.24 -0.03 -6.63
C TYR A 199 5.19 0.29 -5.57
N ALA A 200 4.55 -0.75 -5.02
CA ALA A 200 3.47 -0.62 -4.05
C ALA A 200 3.86 0.17 -2.78
N PRO A 201 5.04 -0.02 -2.17
CA PRO A 201 5.44 0.74 -0.98
C PRO A 201 5.44 2.25 -1.21
N TRP A 202 5.83 2.70 -2.40
CA TRP A 202 5.85 4.13 -2.73
C TRP A 202 4.44 4.68 -2.95
N LEU A 203 3.56 3.91 -3.58
CA LEU A 203 2.13 4.26 -3.68
C LEU A 203 1.48 4.38 -2.30
N LEU A 204 1.77 3.43 -1.41
CA LEU A 204 1.27 3.45 -0.03
C LEU A 204 1.81 4.65 0.75
N LEU A 205 3.10 4.98 0.59
CA LEU A 205 3.69 6.18 1.20
C LEU A 205 3.03 7.48 0.69
N GLY A 206 2.74 7.57 -0.61
CA GLY A 206 1.99 8.70 -1.18
C GLY A 206 0.55 8.81 -0.66
N ALA A 207 -0.09 7.66 -0.41
CA ALA A 207 -1.44 7.60 0.14
C ALA A 207 -1.53 7.79 1.65
N LEU A 208 -0.43 7.58 2.38
CA LEU A 208 -0.41 7.59 3.84
C LEU A 208 -0.99 8.89 4.46
N PRO A 209 -0.67 10.11 3.99
CA PRO A 209 -1.23 11.32 4.56
C PRO A 209 -2.76 11.41 4.42
N ALA A 210 -3.31 10.87 3.32
CA ALA A 210 -4.75 10.84 3.10
C ALA A 210 -5.41 9.72 3.92
N LEU A 211 -4.74 8.58 4.08
CA LEU A 211 -5.20 7.46 4.90
C LEU A 211 -5.18 7.75 6.40
N LEU A 212 -4.37 8.70 6.88
CA LEU A 212 -4.27 9.04 8.30
C LEU A 212 -5.28 10.10 8.77
N ARG A 213 -6.02 10.71 7.84
CA ARG A 213 -7.11 11.64 8.13
C ARG A 213 -8.38 10.87 8.51
#